data_AF-A0A0C3D2W0-F1
#
_entry.id   AF-A0A0C3D2W0-F1
#
_cell.length_a   1.000
_cell.length_b   1.000
_cell.length_c   1.000
_cell.angle_alpha   90.00
_cell.angle_beta   90.00
_cell.angle_gamma   90.00
#
_symmetry.space_group_name_H-M   'P 1'
#
loop_
_entity.id
_entity.type
_entity.pdbx_description
1 polymer ?
#
loop_
_entity_poly.entity_id
_entity_poly.type
_entity_poly.pdbx_seq_one_letter_code
_entity_poly.pdbx_strand_id
1 'polypeptide(L)'
;EDPFGGVNIILVGDFHQFPPAASKALAPLYWPCNMVKDNDQEILGRRIYEQFDIVVRLKTQVQVTDPEWEDLLKHVRNGSCKEEHLTMLQGLMLTDANCPTTDFSCVPWKDAVLVTPHHAV
;
A
#
# COMPACT_ATOMS: atom_id res chain seq x y z
N GLU A 1 30.62 -9.25 -14.28
CA GLU A 1 29.64 -10.27 -13.85
C GLU A 1 28.26 -9.76 -14.20
N ASP A 2 27.38 -10.64 -14.66
CA ASP A 2 26.01 -10.27 -14.96
C ASP A 2 25.23 -10.02 -13.66
N PRO A 3 24.33 -9.01 -13.62
CA PRO A 3 23.43 -8.81 -12.49
C PRO A 3 22.73 -10.11 -12.08
N PHE A 4 22.62 -10.35 -10.77
CA PHE A 4 22.00 -11.55 -10.21
C PHE A 4 22.58 -12.89 -10.73
N GLY A 5 23.84 -12.90 -11.21
CA GLY A 5 24.48 -14.11 -11.73
C GLY A 5 23.85 -14.63 -13.03
N GLY A 6 23.23 -13.75 -13.82
CA GLY A 6 22.58 -14.11 -15.08
C GLY A 6 21.16 -14.68 -14.94
N VAL A 7 20.57 -14.59 -13.74
CA VAL A 7 19.17 -15.00 -13.51
C VAL A 7 18.21 -13.93 -14.01
N ASN A 8 17.16 -14.35 -14.72
CA ASN A 8 16.07 -13.46 -15.10
C ASN A 8 15.21 -13.11 -13.87
N ILE A 9 15.11 -11.82 -13.56
CA ILE A 9 14.36 -11.32 -12.41
C ILE A 9 13.13 -10.54 -12.88
N ILE A 10 11.99 -10.76 -12.21
CA ILE A 10 10.77 -9.96 -12.37
C ILE A 10 10.43 -9.37 -11.00
N LEU A 11 10.34 -8.05 -10.92
CA LEU A 11 9.91 -7.34 -9.72
C LEU A 11 8.38 -7.15 -9.77
N VAL A 12 7.69 -7.52 -8.69
CA VAL A 12 6.24 -7.37 -8.56
C VAL A 12 5.94 -6.71 -7.22
N GLY A 13 5.10 -5.67 -7.23
CA GLY A 13 4.72 -4.96 -6.01
C GLY A 13 3.79 -3.79 -6.26
N ASP A 14 3.39 -3.14 -5.17
CA ASP A 14 2.58 -1.92 -5.20
C ASP A 14 3.23 -0.85 -4.32
N PHE A 15 3.62 0.28 -4.92
CA PHE A 15 4.24 1.40 -4.20
C PHE A 15 3.30 2.18 -3.28
N HIS A 16 2.01 1.83 -3.23
CA HIS A 16 1.06 2.37 -2.23
C HIS A 16 1.00 1.51 -0.96
N GLN A 17 1.78 0.43 -0.87
CA GLN A 17 2.00 -0.29 0.38
C GLN A 17 2.87 0.52 1.35
N PHE A 18 2.90 0.11 2.61
CA PHE A 18 3.80 0.73 3.58
C PHE A 18 5.27 0.60 3.14
N PRO A 19 6.09 1.65 3.36
CA PRO A 19 7.50 1.58 3.03
C PRO A 19 8.21 0.53 3.89
N PRO A 20 9.39 0.04 3.46
CA PRO A 20 10.19 -0.87 4.26
C PRO A 20 10.42 -0.36 5.69
N ALA A 21 10.13 -1.21 6.67
CA ALA A 21 10.28 -0.86 8.09
C ALA A 21 11.73 -0.54 8.45
N ALA A 22 11.91 0.37 9.43
CA ALA A 22 13.22 0.77 9.98
C ALA A 22 14.27 1.21 8.94
N SER A 23 13.84 1.66 7.77
CA SER A 23 14.70 2.15 6.72
C SER A 23 14.80 3.69 6.75
N LYS A 24 15.92 4.25 6.27
CA LYS A 24 16.00 5.69 6.03
C LYS A 24 14.91 6.06 5.01
N ALA A 25 14.34 7.25 5.08
CA ALA A 25 13.32 7.69 4.12
C ALA A 25 13.76 7.60 2.64
N LEU A 26 15.07 7.67 2.38
CA LEU A 26 15.70 7.57 1.05
C LEU A 26 16.18 6.15 0.69
N ALA A 27 16.09 5.20 1.61
CA ALA A 27 16.59 3.84 1.43
C ALA A 27 15.87 3.01 0.35
N PRO A 28 14.57 3.23 0.03
CA PRO A 28 13.94 2.44 -1.02
C PRO A 28 14.61 2.67 -2.38
N LEU A 29 14.90 1.59 -3.12
CA LEU A 29 15.65 1.65 -4.38
C LEU A 29 14.95 2.49 -5.48
N TYR A 30 13.64 2.65 -5.39
CA TYR A 30 12.87 3.51 -6.29
C TYR A 30 13.05 5.01 -6.01
N TRP A 31 13.63 5.38 -4.87
CA TRP A 31 14.00 6.76 -4.56
C TRP A 31 15.34 7.15 -5.23
N PRO A 32 15.50 8.38 -5.73
CA PRO A 32 16.77 8.84 -6.31
C PRO A 32 17.92 8.82 -5.29
N CYS A 33 19.10 8.39 -5.72
CA CYS A 33 20.30 8.42 -4.88
C CYS A 33 20.75 9.84 -4.54
N ASN A 34 21.27 10.00 -3.33
CA ASN A 34 22.01 11.16 -2.89
C ASN A 34 23.51 10.82 -2.81
N MET A 35 24.28 11.26 -3.81
CA MET A 35 25.71 10.96 -3.93
C MET A 35 26.58 11.45 -2.75
N VAL A 36 26.05 12.32 -1.87
CA VAL A 36 26.76 12.81 -0.69
C VAL A 36 26.44 11.98 0.56
N LYS A 37 25.26 11.37 0.63
CA LYS A 37 24.74 10.68 1.83
C LYS A 37 24.66 9.17 1.70
N ASP A 38 24.55 8.68 0.47
CA ASP A 38 24.36 7.27 0.20
C ASP A 38 25.71 6.57 0.07
N ASN A 39 25.80 5.37 0.60
CA ASN A 39 26.99 4.53 0.48
C ASN A 39 27.03 3.79 -0.86
N ASP A 40 28.18 3.19 -1.17
CA ASP A 40 28.40 2.50 -2.45
C ASP A 40 27.40 1.37 -2.72
N GLN A 41 26.90 0.68 -1.68
CA GLN A 41 25.91 -0.39 -1.83
C GLN A 41 24.52 0.18 -2.16
N GLU A 42 24.12 1.29 -1.53
CA GLU A 42 22.87 2.00 -1.83
C GLU A 42 22.90 2.49 -3.29
N ILE A 43 24.02 3.08 -3.74
CA ILE A 43 24.22 3.53 -5.12
C ILE A 43 24.21 2.36 -6.11
N LEU A 44 24.90 1.26 -5.79
CA LEU A 44 24.92 0.06 -6.64
C LEU A 44 23.53 -0.56 -6.75
N GLY A 45 22.80 -0.70 -5.64
CA GLY A 45 21.44 -1.23 -5.62
C GLY A 45 20.49 -0.41 -6.48
N ARG A 46 20.59 0.93 -6.44
CA ARG A 46 19.84 1.81 -7.33
C ARG A 46 20.18 1.58 -8.80
N ARG A 47 21.47 1.49 -9.14
CA ARG A 47 21.90 1.24 -10.53
C ARG A 47 21.38 -0.09 -11.06
N ILE A 48 21.35 -1.13 -10.22
CA ILE A 48 20.75 -2.42 -10.58
C ILE A 48 19.23 -2.27 -10.77
N TYR A 49 18.56 -1.54 -9.89
CA TYR A 49 17.11 -1.27 -10.01
C TYR A 49 16.76 -0.49 -11.29
N GLU A 50 17.61 0.44 -11.72
CA GLU A 50 17.42 1.21 -12.97
C GLU A 50 17.64 0.38 -14.25
N GLN A 51 18.22 -0.82 -14.15
CA GLN A 51 18.33 -1.75 -15.28
C GLN A 51 16.99 -2.42 -15.63
N PHE A 52 15.98 -2.34 -14.76
CA PHE A 52 14.63 -2.78 -15.07
C PHE A 52 13.91 -1.69 -15.87
N ASP A 53 14.06 -1.73 -17.20
CA ASP A 53 13.51 -0.76 -18.15
C ASP A 53 12.12 -1.12 -18.69
N ILE A 54 11.72 -2.38 -18.54
CA ILE A 54 10.38 -2.87 -18.90
C ILE A 54 9.44 -2.74 -17.69
N VAL A 55 8.46 -1.84 -17.80
CA VAL A 55 7.42 -1.66 -16.77
C VAL A 55 6.07 -2.13 -17.29
N VAL A 56 5.47 -3.10 -16.59
CA VAL A 56 4.10 -3.57 -16.85
C VAL A 56 3.18 -3.08 -15.73
N ARG A 57 2.15 -2.30 -16.10
CA ARG A 57 1.14 -1.81 -15.15
C ARG A 57 -0.19 -2.54 -15.35
N LEU A 58 -0.57 -3.34 -14.37
CA LEU A 58 -1.91 -3.93 -14.28
C LEU A 58 -2.93 -2.84 -13.93
N LYS A 59 -4.03 -2.76 -14.67
CA LYS A 59 -5.05 -1.70 -14.51
C LYS A 59 -6.35 -2.20 -13.87
N THR A 60 -6.61 -3.50 -13.97
CA THR A 60 -7.84 -4.10 -13.48
C THR A 60 -7.57 -4.77 -12.15
N GLN A 61 -8.26 -4.32 -11.10
CA GLN A 61 -8.35 -5.05 -9.83
C GLN A 61 -9.52 -6.04 -9.92
N VAL A 62 -9.39 -7.20 -9.30
CA VAL A 62 -10.41 -8.28 -9.36
C VAL A 62 -10.96 -8.66 -7.99
N GLN A 63 -10.53 -7.98 -6.93
CA GLN A 63 -10.84 -8.33 -5.54
C GLN A 63 -12.14 -7.66 -5.06
N VAL A 64 -12.33 -6.38 -5.40
CA VAL A 64 -13.47 -5.58 -4.99
C VAL A 64 -14.50 -5.59 -6.12
N THR A 65 -15.69 -6.09 -5.83
CA THR A 65 -16.80 -6.15 -6.80
C THR A 65 -17.83 -5.04 -6.60
N ASP A 66 -17.82 -4.38 -5.43
CA ASP A 66 -18.67 -3.23 -5.15
C ASP A 66 -18.14 -1.99 -5.92
N PRO A 67 -18.93 -1.41 -6.83
CA PRO A 67 -18.47 -0.32 -7.68
C PRO A 67 -18.23 0.99 -6.90
N GLU A 68 -18.96 1.24 -5.81
CA GLU A 68 -18.78 2.45 -5.01
C GLU A 68 -17.52 2.35 -4.15
N TRP A 69 -17.27 1.17 -3.57
CA TRP A 69 -16.04 0.88 -2.84
C TRP A 69 -14.81 0.89 -3.76
N GLU A 70 -14.95 0.37 -4.98
CA GLU A 70 -13.88 0.46 -5.97
C GLU A 70 -13.55 1.91 -6.34
N ASP A 71 -14.56 2.76 -6.55
CA ASP A 71 -14.36 4.18 -6.83
C ASP A 71 -13.66 4.89 -5.65
N LEU A 72 -14.10 4.64 -4.42
CA LEU A 72 -13.44 5.11 -3.20
C LEU A 72 -11.95 4.72 -3.20
N LEU A 73 -11.63 3.44 -3.37
CA LEU A 73 -10.24 2.95 -3.30
C LEU A 73 -9.35 3.55 -4.41
N LYS A 74 -9.90 3.78 -5.61
CA LYS A 74 -9.19 4.49 -6.69
C LYS A 74 -8.82 5.92 -6.29
N HIS A 75 -9.71 6.64 -5.59
CA HIS A 75 -9.46 8.00 -5.15
C HIS A 75 -8.54 8.04 -3.91
N VAL A 76 -8.66 7.10 -2.97
CA VAL A 76 -7.75 6.96 -1.82
C VAL A 76 -6.31 6.77 -2.30
N ARG A 77 -6.11 5.90 -3.30
CA ARG A 77 -4.79 5.63 -3.88
C ARG A 77 -4.12 6.89 -4.44
N ASN A 78 -4.89 7.79 -5.05
CA ASN A 78 -4.37 9.00 -5.69
C ASN A 78 -4.44 10.25 -4.79
N GLY A 79 -4.93 10.13 -3.55
CA GLY A 79 -5.14 11.27 -2.66
C GLY A 79 -6.19 12.25 -3.16
N SER A 80 -7.20 11.78 -3.90
CA SER A 80 -8.20 12.60 -4.59
C SER A 80 -9.63 12.36 -4.08
N CYS A 81 -9.79 11.94 -2.83
CA CYS A 81 -11.11 11.67 -2.24
C CYS A 81 -12.03 12.90 -2.30
N LYS A 82 -13.32 12.65 -2.49
CA LYS A 82 -14.40 13.64 -2.54
C LYS A 82 -15.27 13.56 -1.30
N GLU A 83 -16.18 14.52 -1.14
CA GLU A 83 -17.09 14.56 0.01
C GLU A 83 -17.98 13.31 0.13
N GLU A 84 -18.42 12.75 -1.00
CA GLU A 84 -19.22 11.51 -1.05
C GLU A 84 -18.44 10.31 -0.48
N HIS A 85 -17.13 10.24 -0.74
CA HIS A 85 -16.23 9.21 -0.23
C HIS A 85 -16.04 9.34 1.28
N LEU A 86 -15.89 10.57 1.78
CA LEU A 86 -15.76 10.85 3.22
C LEU A 86 -17.06 10.52 3.95
N THR A 87 -18.20 10.89 3.38
CA THR A 87 -19.53 10.59 3.91
C THR A 87 -19.74 9.07 4.02
N MET A 88 -19.37 8.32 2.96
CA MET A 88 -19.41 6.85 2.99
C MET A 88 -18.58 6.27 4.14
N LEU A 89 -17.32 6.71 4.28
CA LEU A 89 -16.42 6.22 5.33
C LEU A 89 -16.91 6.58 6.75
N GLN A 90 -17.44 7.78 6.95
CA GLN A 90 -17.99 8.23 8.22
C GLN A 90 -19.23 7.42 8.61
N GLY A 91 -20.06 7.04 7.64
CA GLY A 91 -21.21 6.15 7.88
C GLY A 91 -20.84 4.75 8.35
N LEU A 92 -19.58 4.33 8.21
CA LEU A 92 -19.07 3.05 8.75
C LEU A 92 -18.60 3.15 10.20
N MET A 93 -18.59 4.34 10.79
CA MET A 93 -18.19 4.51 12.19
C MET A 93 -19.30 4.02 13.12
N LEU A 94 -18.92 3.26 14.17
CA LEU A 94 -19.84 2.80 15.21
C LEU A 94 -20.50 3.95 16.00
N THR A 95 -19.91 5.14 15.94
CA THR A 95 -20.43 6.36 16.56
C THR A 95 -21.43 7.11 15.68
N ASP A 96 -21.63 6.68 14.44
CA ASP A 96 -22.62 7.31 13.56
C ASP A 96 -24.03 7.05 14.09
N ALA A 97 -24.88 8.09 14.06
CA ALA A 97 -26.25 8.00 14.58
C ALA A 97 -27.13 7.02 13.80
N ASN A 98 -26.78 6.72 12.55
CA ASN A 98 -27.49 5.79 11.69
C ASN A 98 -26.91 4.37 11.75
N CYS A 99 -25.84 4.16 12.54
CA CYS A 99 -25.26 2.84 12.73
C CYS A 99 -26.26 1.92 13.45
N PRO A 100 -26.65 0.77 12.87
CA PRO A 100 -27.50 -0.19 13.57
C PRO A 100 -26.82 -0.67 14.86
N THR A 101 -27.62 -0.99 15.87
CA THR A 101 -27.10 -1.59 17.12
C THR A 101 -26.29 -2.83 16.78
N THR A 102 -24.96 -2.73 16.98
CA THR A 102 -24.01 -3.77 16.61
C THR A 102 -23.74 -4.65 17.83
N ASP A 103 -24.17 -5.91 17.78
CA ASP A 103 -23.87 -6.90 18.81
C ASP A 103 -22.56 -7.65 18.46
N PHE A 104 -21.48 -7.27 19.16
CA PHE A 104 -20.16 -7.89 19.00
C PHE A 104 -20.08 -9.33 19.50
N SER A 105 -21.10 -9.84 20.19
CA SER A 105 -21.14 -11.24 20.64
C SER A 105 -21.70 -12.19 19.58
N CYS A 106 -22.26 -11.66 18.48
CA CYS A 106 -22.87 -12.42 17.40
C CYS A 106 -22.07 -12.33 16.09
N VAL A 107 -22.25 -13.34 15.21
CA VAL A 107 -21.68 -13.35 13.85
C VAL A 107 -22.27 -12.20 13.02
N PRO A 108 -21.49 -11.50 12.16
CA PRO A 108 -20.06 -11.74 11.87
C PRO A 108 -19.09 -11.09 12.85
N TRP A 109 -19.55 -10.21 13.74
CA TRP A 109 -18.69 -9.39 14.59
C TRP A 109 -17.92 -10.17 15.65
N LYS A 110 -18.50 -11.27 16.14
CA LYS A 110 -17.84 -12.20 17.06
C LYS A 110 -16.52 -12.73 16.50
N ASP A 111 -16.46 -12.95 15.19
CA ASP A 111 -15.32 -13.54 14.50
C ASP A 111 -14.51 -12.48 13.73
N ALA A 112 -14.83 -11.19 13.91
CA ALA A 112 -14.15 -10.11 13.22
C ALA A 112 -12.71 -9.95 13.73
N VAL A 113 -11.78 -9.72 12.80
CA VAL A 113 -10.39 -9.41 13.12
C VAL A 113 -10.27 -7.94 13.48
N LEU A 114 -9.79 -7.66 14.69
CA LEU A 114 -9.47 -6.30 15.10
C LEU A 114 -8.09 -5.92 14.55
N VAL A 115 -8.05 -4.86 13.73
CA VAL A 115 -6.81 -4.28 13.23
C VAL A 115 -6.47 -3.05 14.08
N THR A 116 -5.32 -3.08 14.75
CA THR A 116 -4.81 -1.95 15.54
C THR A 116 -3.56 -1.34 14.89
N PRO A 117 -3.34 -0.01 15.01
CA PRO A 117 -2.16 0.63 14.42
C PRO A 117 -0.84 0.12 15.00
N HIS A 118 -0.85 -0.29 16.27
CA HIS A 118 0.30 -0.83 16.98
C HIS A 118 -0.02 -2.22 17.49
N HIS A 119 1.00 -3.08 17.48
CA HIS A 119 0.97 -4.30 18.27
C HIS A 119 0.98 -3.89 19.75
N ALA A 120 -0.05 -4.30 20.50
CA ALA A 120 -0.11 -4.05 21.93
C ALA A 120 0.98 -4.89 22.61
N VAL A 121 1.96 -4.21 23.20
CA VAL A 121 2.92 -4.78 24.16
C VAL A 121 2.49 -4.36 25.55
#